data_AF-A0A4R4QXG2-F1
#
_entry.id   AF-A0A4R4QXG2-F1
#
_cell.length_a   1.000
_cell.length_b   1.000
_cell.length_c   1.000
_cell.angle_alpha   90.00
_cell.angle_beta   90.00
_cell.angle_gamma   90.00
#
_symmetry.space_group_name_H-M   'P 1'
#
loop_
_entity.id
_entity.type
_entity.pdbx_description
1 polymer ?
#
loop_
_entity_poly.entity_id
_entity_poly.type
_entity_poly.pdbx_seq_one_letter_code
_entity_poly.pdbx_strand_id
1 'polypeptide(L)'
;MMAGAAAADPVRTATLEAFADTIIPGAKRFPEDRAIAGVVDDPGAVEAGALELLAHSALGLAKALDGMAGLLNMHAQNSARAKQLVLDPTVPPFVALDFDARTALVQELTDPSHPEREVWFGVALFCTMAFDSAPHLSTVDALEQGHPGLSILGFHHPDEDRSWRFPHFSYQRQLATVHPQTTTTGNPA
;
A
#
# COMPACT_ATOMS: atom_id res chain seq x y z
N MET A 1 -16.90 -22.67 -13.12
CA MET A 1 -17.91 -21.66 -12.74
C MET A 1 -17.19 -20.53 -12.02
N MET A 2 -16.97 -19.41 -12.71
CA MET A 2 -16.40 -18.20 -12.09
C MET A 2 -17.55 -17.52 -11.34
N ALA A 3 -17.52 -17.58 -10.01
CA ALA A 3 -18.38 -16.74 -9.19
C ALA A 3 -18.05 -15.28 -9.54
N GLY A 4 -19.04 -14.57 -10.10
CA GLY A 4 -18.89 -13.14 -10.37
C GLY A 4 -18.53 -12.45 -9.06
N ALA A 5 -17.41 -11.74 -9.04
CA ALA A 5 -17.04 -10.88 -7.93
C ALA A 5 -18.20 -9.88 -7.74
N ALA A 6 -18.90 -9.99 -6.62
CA ALA A 6 -19.84 -8.95 -6.23
C ALA A 6 -19.08 -7.62 -6.24
N ALA A 7 -19.64 -6.60 -6.90
CA ALA A 7 -19.05 -5.27 -6.92
C ALA A 7 -18.73 -4.85 -5.47
N ALA A 8 -17.51 -4.38 -5.25
CA ALA A 8 -17.06 -3.97 -3.93
C ALA A 8 -18.02 -2.92 -3.34
N ASP A 9 -18.39 -3.08 -2.07
CA ASP A 9 -19.20 -2.08 -1.35
C ASP A 9 -18.48 -0.71 -1.39
N PRO A 10 -19.10 0.35 -1.95
CA PRO A 10 -18.50 1.68 -2.01
C PRO A 10 -18.04 2.21 -0.64
N VAL A 11 -18.76 1.87 0.45
CA VAL A 11 -18.40 2.28 1.81
C VAL A 11 -17.10 1.62 2.25
N ARG A 12 -16.98 0.31 2.01
CA ARG A 12 -15.73 -0.44 2.29
C ARG A 12 -14.59 0.17 1.49
N THR A 13 -14.76 0.30 0.19
CA THR A 13 -13.72 0.79 -0.72
C THR A 13 -13.20 2.15 -0.27
N ALA A 14 -14.07 3.15 -0.11
CA ALA A 14 -13.65 4.48 0.30
C ALA A 14 -12.96 4.51 1.67
N THR A 15 -13.43 3.69 2.62
CA THR A 15 -12.83 3.58 3.96
C THR A 15 -11.42 3.02 3.90
N LEU A 16 -11.22 1.93 3.16
CA LEU A 16 -9.91 1.28 3.04
C LEU A 16 -8.94 2.08 2.17
N GLU A 17 -9.42 2.78 1.14
CA GLU A 17 -8.63 3.72 0.36
C GLU A 17 -8.13 4.87 1.24
N ALA A 18 -9.02 5.44 2.07
CA ALA A 18 -8.63 6.49 3.01
C ALA A 18 -7.60 6.02 4.03
N PHE A 19 -7.69 4.76 4.49
CA PHE A 19 -6.66 4.18 5.34
C PHE A 19 -5.33 4.04 4.60
N ALA A 20 -5.34 3.46 3.38
CA ALA A 20 -4.14 3.29 2.58
C ALA A 20 -3.44 4.62 2.25
N ASP A 21 -4.21 5.64 1.88
CA ASP A 21 -3.73 7.02 1.68
C ASP A 21 -3.16 7.64 2.95
N THR A 22 -3.65 7.26 4.14
CA THR A 22 -3.06 7.71 5.40
C THR A 22 -1.67 7.11 5.65
N ILE A 23 -1.39 5.90 5.13
CA ILE A 23 -0.10 5.21 5.30
C ILE A 23 0.94 5.72 4.28
N ILE A 24 0.59 5.73 2.99
CA ILE A 24 1.41 6.33 1.93
C ILE A 24 0.49 7.27 1.13
N PRO A 25 0.55 8.59 1.40
CA PRO A 25 -0.31 9.57 0.77
C PRO A 25 -0.14 9.62 -0.74
N GLY A 26 -1.22 9.92 -1.44
CA GLY A 26 -1.23 10.08 -2.88
C GLY A 26 -1.99 11.29 -3.39
N ALA A 27 -1.80 11.58 -4.67
CA ALA A 27 -2.57 12.57 -5.41
C ALA A 27 -4.03 12.16 -5.56
N LYS A 28 -4.94 13.14 -5.45
CA LYS A 28 -6.37 12.90 -5.69
C LYS A 28 -6.63 12.45 -7.11
N ARG A 29 -7.60 11.53 -7.28
CA ARG A 29 -8.13 11.13 -8.59
C ARG A 29 -8.91 12.27 -9.26
N PHE A 30 -9.59 13.08 -8.46
CA PHE A 30 -10.38 14.25 -8.86
C PHE A 30 -10.55 15.21 -7.66
N PRO A 31 -10.86 16.51 -7.85
CA PRO A 31 -10.81 17.50 -6.77
C PRO A 31 -11.66 17.16 -5.53
N GLU A 32 -12.82 16.55 -5.75
CA GLU A 32 -13.80 16.17 -4.71
C GLU A 32 -13.50 14.80 -4.08
N ASP A 33 -12.44 14.10 -4.48
CA ASP A 33 -12.07 12.83 -3.86
C ASP A 33 -11.82 13.05 -2.37
N ARG A 34 -12.58 12.33 -1.55
CA ARG A 34 -12.45 12.37 -0.09
C ARG A 34 -11.74 11.15 0.45
N ALA A 35 -11.67 10.05 -0.29
CA ALA A 35 -10.91 8.89 0.16
C ALA A 35 -9.43 9.25 0.16
N ILE A 36 -8.95 9.82 -0.95
CA ILE A 36 -7.58 10.34 -1.07
C ILE A 36 -7.54 11.80 -0.62
N ALA A 37 -6.73 12.11 0.40
CA ALA A 37 -6.65 13.45 0.97
C ALA A 37 -5.94 14.45 0.04
N GLY A 38 -4.99 13.98 -0.78
CA GLY A 38 -4.24 14.84 -1.70
C GLY A 38 -3.26 15.77 -1.01
N VAL A 39 -2.61 15.31 0.06
CA VAL A 39 -1.59 16.10 0.78
C VAL A 39 -0.24 16.12 0.06
N VAL A 40 -0.10 15.32 -1.00
CA VAL A 40 1.03 15.26 -1.93
C VAL A 40 0.52 15.19 -3.38
N ASP A 41 1.37 15.57 -4.33
CA ASP A 41 1.09 15.50 -5.77
C ASP A 41 1.59 14.21 -6.43
N ASP A 42 2.37 13.41 -5.70
CA ASP A 42 2.89 12.13 -6.16
C ASP A 42 1.88 10.98 -5.95
N PRO A 43 2.00 9.86 -6.69
CA PRO A 43 1.22 8.65 -6.46
C PRO A 43 1.43 8.05 -5.07
N GLY A 44 0.37 7.51 -4.47
CA GLY A 44 0.39 6.88 -3.15
C GLY A 44 0.04 5.39 -3.15
N ALA A 45 -0.22 4.83 -1.97
CA ALA A 45 -0.57 3.40 -1.82
C ALA A 45 -1.87 3.02 -2.55
N VAL A 46 -2.84 3.95 -2.66
CA VAL A 46 -4.10 3.68 -3.39
C VAL A 46 -3.83 3.44 -4.87
N GLU A 47 -3.03 4.30 -5.50
CA GLU A 47 -2.64 4.14 -6.91
C GLU A 47 -1.71 2.94 -7.14
N ALA A 48 -0.91 2.58 -6.13
CA ALA A 48 -0.07 1.39 -6.15
C ALA A 48 -0.83 0.07 -5.91
N GLY A 49 -2.16 0.11 -5.82
CA GLY A 49 -2.99 -1.09 -5.74
C GLY A 49 -3.14 -1.70 -4.35
N ALA A 50 -3.10 -0.89 -3.29
CA ALA A 50 -3.30 -1.38 -1.92
C ALA A 50 -4.60 -2.19 -1.74
N LEU A 51 -5.69 -1.78 -2.38
CA LEU A 51 -6.96 -2.50 -2.29
C LEU A 51 -6.93 -3.83 -3.04
N GLU A 52 -6.29 -3.90 -4.22
CA GLU A 52 -6.13 -5.16 -4.92
C GLU A 52 -5.28 -6.14 -4.11
N LEU A 53 -4.20 -5.66 -3.50
CA LEU A 53 -3.37 -6.49 -2.61
C LEU A 53 -4.16 -6.99 -1.40
N LEU A 54 -4.87 -6.10 -0.68
CA LEU A 54 -5.68 -6.49 0.49
C LEU A 54 -6.78 -7.51 0.14
N ALA A 55 -7.34 -7.42 -1.06
CA ALA A 55 -8.35 -8.35 -1.57
C ALA A 55 -7.75 -9.64 -2.17
N HIS A 56 -6.42 -9.71 -2.31
CA HIS A 56 -5.76 -10.84 -2.96
C HIS A 56 -5.98 -12.14 -2.18
N SER A 57 -6.37 -13.20 -2.89
CA SER A 57 -6.79 -14.48 -2.28
C SER A 57 -5.71 -15.13 -1.42
N ALA A 58 -4.44 -14.97 -1.80
CA ALA A 58 -3.29 -15.50 -1.07
C ALA A 58 -3.14 -14.93 0.35
N LEU A 59 -3.67 -13.73 0.62
CA LEU A 59 -3.63 -13.14 1.97
C LEU A 59 -4.72 -13.72 2.89
N GLY A 60 -5.78 -14.31 2.32
CA GLY A 60 -6.92 -14.82 3.09
C GLY A 60 -7.78 -13.74 3.76
N LEU A 61 -7.54 -12.46 3.49
CA LEU A 61 -8.20 -11.32 4.17
C LEU A 61 -9.49 -10.84 3.49
N ALA A 62 -9.74 -11.23 2.23
CA ALA A 62 -10.84 -10.70 1.42
C ALA A 62 -12.22 -10.72 2.12
N LYS A 63 -12.52 -11.78 2.87
CA LYS A 63 -13.80 -11.94 3.61
C LYS A 63 -13.90 -11.06 4.87
N ALA A 64 -12.77 -10.60 5.40
CA ALA A 64 -12.70 -9.78 6.59
C ALA A 64 -12.71 -8.27 6.29
N LEU A 65 -12.53 -7.86 5.03
CA LEU A 65 -12.39 -6.45 4.66
C LEU A 65 -13.62 -5.59 4.99
N ASP A 66 -14.84 -6.13 4.85
CA ASP A 66 -16.07 -5.43 5.25
C ASP A 66 -16.07 -5.16 6.77
N GLY A 67 -15.66 -6.14 7.57
CA GLY A 67 -15.55 -6.02 9.02
C GLY A 67 -14.46 -5.03 9.44
N MET A 68 -13.32 -5.03 8.76
CA MET A 68 -12.23 -4.07 9.00
C MET A 68 -12.67 -2.64 8.70
N ALA A 69 -13.35 -2.40 7.58
CA ALA A 69 -13.90 -1.08 7.26
C ALA A 69 -14.95 -0.63 8.30
N GLY A 70 -15.79 -1.56 8.78
CA GLY A 70 -16.72 -1.30 9.88
C GLY A 70 -16.02 -0.86 11.17
N LEU A 71 -14.96 -1.59 11.57
CA LEU A 71 -14.16 -1.27 12.76
C LEU A 71 -13.42 0.07 12.63
N LEU A 72 -12.84 0.38 11.47
CA LEU A 72 -12.22 1.70 11.22
C LEU A 72 -13.23 2.84 11.38
N ASN A 73 -14.43 2.68 10.81
CA ASN A 73 -15.48 3.68 10.94
C ASN A 73 -15.97 3.84 12.39
N MET A 74 -16.05 2.76 13.16
CA MET A 74 -16.35 2.82 14.59
C MET A 74 -15.27 3.58 15.36
N HIS A 75 -13.98 3.30 15.11
CA HIS A 75 -12.86 4.00 15.72
C HIS A 75 -12.85 5.49 15.38
N ALA A 76 -13.13 5.84 14.12
CA ALA A 76 -13.27 7.22 13.68
C ALA A 76 -14.40 7.97 14.42
N GLN A 77 -15.57 7.34 14.56
CA GLN A 77 -16.68 7.93 15.32
C GLN A 77 -16.32 8.16 16.78
N ASN A 78 -15.63 7.22 17.41
CA ASN A 78 -15.20 7.34 18.80
C ASN A 78 -14.14 8.43 18.98
N SER A 79 -13.14 8.49 18.10
CA SER A 79 -12.10 9.53 18.11
C SER A 79 -12.70 10.92 17.88
N ALA A 80 -13.62 11.04 16.91
CA ALA A 80 -14.33 12.29 16.66
C ALA A 80 -15.17 12.75 17.86
N ARG A 81 -15.89 11.82 18.51
CA ARG A 81 -16.65 12.14 19.73
C ARG A 81 -15.74 12.61 20.86
N ALA A 82 -14.62 11.94 21.09
CA ALA A 82 -13.65 12.30 22.12
C ALA A 82 -13.02 13.69 21.88
N LYS A 83 -12.77 14.02 20.61
CA LYS A 83 -12.19 15.30 20.17
C LYS A 83 -13.23 16.37 19.83
N GLN A 84 -14.52 16.09 20.03
CA GLN A 84 -15.64 16.97 19.69
C GLN A 84 -15.65 17.45 18.23
N LEU A 85 -15.21 16.58 17.31
CA LEU A 85 -15.24 16.82 15.87
C LEU A 85 -16.61 16.47 15.29
N VAL A 86 -17.13 17.34 14.42
CA VAL A 86 -18.36 17.08 13.66
C VAL A 86 -17.98 16.40 12.36
N LEU A 87 -18.42 15.15 12.18
CA LEU A 87 -18.20 14.40 10.95
C LEU A 87 -19.29 14.72 9.92
N ASP A 88 -18.89 14.78 8.65
CA ASP A 88 -19.83 14.81 7.53
C ASP A 88 -20.60 13.48 7.45
N PRO A 89 -21.93 13.48 7.62
CA PRO A 89 -22.73 12.24 7.64
C PRO A 89 -22.93 11.63 6.26
N THR A 90 -22.52 12.30 5.18
CA THR A 90 -22.72 11.83 3.80
C THR A 90 -21.63 10.86 3.33
N VAL A 91 -20.53 10.73 4.08
CA VAL A 91 -19.41 9.83 3.78
C VAL A 91 -19.10 8.93 4.98
N PRO A 92 -18.36 7.82 4.79
CA PRO A 92 -17.99 6.96 5.91
C PRO A 92 -17.20 7.74 6.98
N PRO A 93 -17.41 7.47 8.28
CA PRO A 93 -16.78 8.22 9.37
C PRO A 93 -15.25 8.40 9.27
N PHE A 94 -14.51 7.37 8.85
CA PHE A 94 -13.06 7.49 8.69
C PHE A 94 -12.69 8.41 7.51
N VAL A 95 -13.49 8.38 6.44
CA VAL A 95 -13.35 9.28 5.27
C VAL A 95 -13.73 10.73 5.63
N ALA A 96 -14.63 10.93 6.60
CA ALA A 96 -15.03 12.26 7.05
C ALA A 96 -13.92 13.00 7.83
N LEU A 97 -12.95 12.28 8.39
CA LEU A 97 -11.78 12.87 9.05
C LEU A 97 -10.87 13.53 8.01
N ASP A 98 -10.28 14.68 8.36
CA ASP A 98 -9.16 15.25 7.62
C ASP A 98 -7.89 14.42 7.79
N PHE A 99 -6.86 14.70 6.98
CA PHE A 99 -5.65 13.89 6.96
C PHE A 99 -4.96 13.83 8.33
N ASP A 100 -4.81 14.97 9.02
CA ASP A 100 -4.17 15.01 10.34
C ASP A 100 -4.93 14.18 11.38
N ALA A 101 -6.27 14.25 11.38
CA ALA A 101 -7.09 13.44 12.27
C ALA A 101 -7.05 11.94 11.94
N ARG A 102 -6.96 11.58 10.64
CA ARG A 102 -6.72 10.18 10.23
C ARG A 102 -5.37 9.70 10.71
N THR A 103 -4.30 10.47 10.48
CA THR A 103 -2.94 10.13 10.91
C THR A 103 -2.88 9.94 12.42
N ALA A 104 -3.47 10.84 13.21
CA ALA A 104 -3.53 10.71 14.66
C ALA A 104 -4.26 9.44 15.12
N LEU A 105 -5.37 9.09 14.44
CA LEU A 105 -6.09 7.85 14.74
C LEU A 105 -5.29 6.60 14.34
N VAL A 106 -4.66 6.60 13.17
CA VAL A 106 -3.81 5.48 12.73
C VAL A 106 -2.63 5.29 13.67
N GLN A 107 -2.02 6.37 14.17
CA GLN A 107 -0.98 6.32 15.20
C GLN A 107 -1.48 5.68 16.49
N GLU A 108 -2.69 6.03 16.96
CA GLU A 108 -3.32 5.41 18.13
C GLU A 108 -3.56 3.91 17.91
N LEU A 109 -4.15 3.53 16.76
CA LEU A 109 -4.47 2.15 16.44
C LEU A 109 -3.24 1.26 16.24
N THR A 110 -2.10 1.85 15.88
CA THR A 110 -0.81 1.15 15.67
C THR A 110 0.16 1.30 16.84
N ASP A 111 -0.26 1.98 17.92
CA ASP A 111 0.54 2.14 19.13
C ASP A 111 0.87 0.77 19.76
N PRO A 112 2.10 0.54 20.26
CA PRO A 112 2.50 -0.71 20.91
C PRO A 112 1.58 -1.20 22.04
N SER A 113 0.87 -0.28 22.70
CA SER A 113 -0.07 -0.58 23.79
C SER A 113 -1.51 -0.86 23.33
N HIS A 114 -1.84 -0.59 22.06
CA HIS A 114 -3.20 -0.75 21.55
C HIS A 114 -3.56 -2.25 21.43
N PRO A 115 -4.71 -2.70 21.95
CA PRO A 115 -5.07 -4.13 21.97
C PRO A 115 -5.26 -4.73 20.57
N GLU A 116 -5.60 -3.89 19.58
CA GLU A 116 -5.83 -4.31 18.19
C GLU A 116 -4.64 -4.02 17.28
N ARG A 117 -3.48 -3.62 17.84
CA ARG A 117 -2.32 -3.16 17.08
C ARG A 117 -1.93 -4.09 15.94
N GLU A 118 -1.84 -5.39 16.20
CA GLU A 118 -1.39 -6.37 15.20
C GLU A 118 -2.25 -6.37 13.94
N VAL A 119 -3.56 -6.12 14.09
CA VAL A 119 -4.48 -6.01 12.94
C VAL A 119 -4.16 -4.77 12.12
N TRP A 120 -4.09 -3.60 12.77
CA TRP A 120 -3.89 -2.33 12.08
C TRP A 120 -2.49 -2.19 11.49
N PHE A 121 -1.48 -2.72 12.19
CA PHE A 121 -0.12 -2.82 11.67
C PHE A 121 -0.04 -3.74 10.45
N GLY A 122 -0.76 -4.88 10.46
CA GLY A 122 -0.84 -5.77 9.31
C GLY A 122 -1.47 -5.11 8.08
N VAL A 123 -2.56 -4.36 8.26
CA VAL A 123 -3.19 -3.61 7.15
C VAL A 123 -2.23 -2.54 6.63
N ALA A 124 -1.60 -1.77 7.51
CA ALA A 124 -0.61 -0.77 7.13
C ALA A 124 0.58 -1.38 6.37
N LEU A 125 1.07 -2.54 6.82
CA LEU A 125 2.11 -3.30 6.14
C LEU A 125 1.71 -3.65 4.71
N PHE A 126 0.48 -4.14 4.48
CA PHE A 126 0.03 -4.41 3.11
C PHE A 126 -0.13 -3.16 2.26
N CYS A 127 -0.56 -2.02 2.82
CA CYS A 127 -0.55 -0.75 2.10
C CYS A 127 0.86 -0.34 1.67
N THR A 128 1.85 -0.50 2.55
CA THR A 128 3.27 -0.28 2.22
C THR A 128 3.76 -1.26 1.16
N MET A 129 3.44 -2.54 1.29
CA MET A 129 3.86 -3.59 0.35
C MET A 129 3.30 -3.38 -1.05
N ALA A 130 2.07 -2.87 -1.17
CA ALA A 130 1.51 -2.52 -2.47
C ALA A 130 2.39 -1.50 -3.18
N PHE A 131 2.92 -0.51 -2.45
CA PHE A 131 3.83 0.49 -3.00
C PHE A 131 5.24 -0.06 -3.26
N ASP A 132 5.89 -0.68 -2.28
CA ASP A 132 7.33 -0.94 -2.33
C ASP A 132 7.76 -2.21 -3.09
N SER A 133 6.85 -3.17 -3.24
CA SER A 133 7.16 -4.50 -3.75
C SER A 133 6.09 -5.06 -4.69
N ALA A 134 4.87 -4.51 -4.65
CA ALA A 134 3.73 -4.89 -5.47
C ALA A 134 3.54 -6.42 -5.57
N PRO A 135 3.52 -7.18 -4.45
CA PRO A 135 3.62 -8.65 -4.45
C PRO A 135 2.41 -9.37 -5.06
N HIS A 136 1.34 -8.63 -5.35
CA HIS A 136 0.16 -9.13 -6.06
C HIS A 136 0.33 -9.10 -7.58
N LEU A 137 1.44 -8.57 -8.10
CA LEU A 137 1.74 -8.43 -9.52
C LEU A 137 3.01 -9.19 -9.90
N SER A 138 3.11 -9.59 -11.18
CA SER A 138 4.38 -9.92 -11.80
C SER A 138 5.25 -8.66 -11.81
N THR A 139 6.47 -8.72 -11.29
CA THR A 139 7.38 -7.55 -11.26
C THR A 139 7.62 -6.97 -12.65
N VAL A 140 7.72 -7.83 -13.67
CA VAL A 140 7.89 -7.37 -15.06
C VAL A 140 6.67 -6.60 -15.53
N ASP A 141 5.48 -7.14 -15.29
CA ASP A 141 4.22 -6.54 -15.73
C ASP A 141 3.96 -5.22 -14.99
N ALA A 142 4.27 -5.17 -13.69
CA ALA A 142 4.17 -3.96 -12.88
C ALA A 142 5.08 -2.85 -13.42
N LEU A 143 6.33 -3.17 -13.79
CA LEU A 143 7.24 -2.21 -14.39
C LEU A 143 6.80 -1.78 -15.80
N GLU A 144 6.37 -2.71 -16.65
CA GLU A 144 5.85 -2.40 -17.99
C GLU A 144 4.61 -1.50 -17.93
N GLN A 145 3.79 -1.61 -16.88
CA GLN A 145 2.62 -0.76 -16.62
C GLN A 145 2.96 0.55 -15.90
N GLY A 146 4.22 0.79 -15.54
CA GLY A 146 4.63 2.01 -14.85
C GLY A 146 4.17 2.08 -13.40
N HIS A 147 4.18 0.95 -12.68
CA HIS A 147 3.76 0.90 -11.28
C HIS A 147 4.47 1.98 -10.45
N PRO A 148 3.74 2.83 -9.71
CA PRO A 148 4.27 4.07 -9.15
C PRO A 148 5.41 3.84 -8.15
N GLY A 149 5.20 2.95 -7.17
CA GLY A 149 6.17 2.75 -6.11
C GLY A 149 7.48 2.09 -6.58
N LEU A 150 7.39 1.02 -7.38
CA LEU A 150 8.57 0.42 -8.04
C LEU A 150 9.35 1.43 -8.91
N SER A 151 8.65 2.30 -9.64
CA SER A 151 9.28 3.35 -10.45
C SER A 151 10.01 4.39 -9.59
N ILE A 152 9.37 4.87 -8.52
CA ILE A 152 9.95 5.82 -7.56
C ILE A 152 11.17 5.23 -6.84
N LEU A 153 11.10 3.95 -6.48
CA LEU A 153 12.21 3.22 -5.85
C LEU A 153 13.35 2.89 -6.83
N GLY A 154 13.15 3.13 -8.12
CA GLY A 154 14.19 2.94 -9.14
C GLY A 154 14.44 1.47 -9.48
N PHE A 155 13.40 0.63 -9.46
CA PHE A 155 13.52 -0.74 -9.94
C PHE A 155 13.95 -0.73 -11.42
N HIS A 156 14.99 -1.50 -11.72
CA HIS A 156 15.47 -1.64 -13.09
C HIS A 156 14.51 -2.51 -13.91
N HIS A 157 14.33 -2.17 -15.18
CA HIS A 157 13.69 -3.07 -16.13
C HIS A 157 14.64 -4.24 -16.47
N PRO A 158 14.11 -5.43 -16.82
CA PRO A 158 14.93 -6.46 -17.42
C PRO A 158 15.50 -5.98 -18.76
N ASP A 159 16.63 -6.56 -19.17
CA ASP A 159 17.22 -6.31 -20.49
C ASP A 159 16.26 -6.75 -21.63
N GLU A 160 16.58 -6.41 -22.88
CA GLU A 160 15.78 -6.77 -24.06
C GLU A 160 15.46 -8.27 -24.17
N ASP A 161 16.32 -9.14 -23.62
CA ASP A 161 16.14 -10.58 -23.57
C ASP A 161 15.37 -11.09 -22.33
N ARG A 162 14.72 -10.18 -21.60
CA ARG A 162 13.94 -10.42 -20.37
C ARG A 162 14.74 -10.95 -19.18
N SER A 163 16.07 -10.88 -19.23
CA SER A 163 16.89 -11.27 -18.10
C SER A 163 17.21 -10.10 -17.19
N TRP A 164 17.35 -10.39 -15.90
CA TRP A 164 17.68 -9.41 -14.88
C TRP A 164 19.18 -9.35 -14.72
N ARG A 165 19.78 -8.27 -15.22
CA ARG A 165 21.23 -8.05 -15.12
C ARG A 165 21.50 -6.73 -14.41
N PHE A 166 22.48 -6.78 -13.51
CA PHE A 166 22.98 -5.61 -12.80
C PHE A 166 24.47 -5.50 -13.09
N PRO A 167 24.85 -4.88 -14.21
CA PRO A 167 26.25 -4.83 -14.65
C PRO A 167 27.15 -4.00 -13.71
N HIS A 168 26.52 -3.17 -12.86
CA HIS A 168 27.19 -2.38 -11.84
C HIS A 168 26.88 -2.92 -10.44
N PHE A 169 27.91 -3.03 -9.60
CA PHE A 169 27.76 -3.46 -8.21
C PHE A 169 26.74 -2.57 -7.47
N SER A 170 25.84 -3.18 -6.69
CA SER A 170 24.75 -2.50 -5.97
C SER A 170 25.23 -1.39 -5.00
N TYR A 171 26.50 -1.44 -4.58
CA TYR A 171 27.12 -0.43 -3.71
C TYR A 171 27.93 0.63 -4.47
N GLN A 172 27.87 0.63 -5.80
CA GLN A 172 28.73 1.43 -6.70
C GLN A 172 30.23 1.28 -6.39
N ARG A 173 30.58 0.18 -5.71
CA ARG A 173 31.92 -0.13 -5.21
C ARG A 173 32.15 -1.63 -5.31
N GLN A 174 33.33 -1.99 -5.80
CA GLN A 174 33.80 -3.37 -5.75
C GLN A 174 34.08 -3.76 -4.29
N LEU A 175 33.25 -4.64 -3.73
CA LEU A 175 33.40 -5.11 -2.34
C LEU A 175 34.43 -6.25 -2.22
N ALA A 176 34.74 -6.94 -3.31
CA ALA A 176 35.70 -8.04 -3.34
C ALA A 176 36.42 -8.13 -4.69
N THR A 177 37.69 -8.51 -4.64
CA THR A 177 38.46 -8.90 -5.82
C THR A 177 37.98 -10.26 -6.31
N VAL A 178 37.86 -10.44 -7.63
CA VAL A 178 37.50 -11.74 -8.22
C VAL A 178 38.60 -12.76 -7.89
N HIS A 179 38.21 -13.96 -7.45
CA HIS A 179 39.16 -15.02 -7.12
C HIS A 179 39.83 -15.55 -8.42
N PRO A 180 41.13 -15.89 -8.43
CA PRO A 180 41.81 -16.35 -9.64
C PRO A 180 41.21 -17.61 -10.27
N GLN A 181 40.47 -18.41 -9.48
CA GLN A 181 39.76 -19.61 -9.93
C GLN A 181 38.27 -19.34 -10.22
N THR A 182 37.86 -18.10 -10.46
CA THR A 182 36.51 -17.81 -10.93
C THR A 182 36.48 -17.95 -12.46
N THR A 183 35.50 -18.70 -12.99
CA THR A 183 35.31 -18.83 -14.44
C THR A 183 34.95 -17.48 -15.07
N THR A 184 35.05 -17.38 -16.41
CA THR A 184 34.64 -16.18 -17.16
C THR A 184 33.17 -15.82 -16.99
N THR A 185 32.34 -16.75 -16.50
CA THR A 185 30.92 -16.53 -16.20
C THR A 185 30.65 -16.27 -14.72
N GLY A 186 31.67 -16.18 -13.87
CA GLY A 186 31.50 -15.86 -12.44
C GLY A 186 31.30 -17.06 -11.51
N ASN A 187 31.44 -18.31 -11.99
CA ASN A 187 31.30 -19.51 -11.15
C ASN A 187 32.64 -19.88 -10.48
N PRO A 188 32.63 -20.52 -9.30
CA PRO A 188 33.83 -21.21 -8.79
C PRO A 188 34.24 -22.31 -9.79
N ALA A 189 35.50 -22.32 -10.21
CA ALA A 189 36.09 -23.36 -11.07
C ALA A 189 36.53 -24.59 -10.28
#